data_AF-A0AAV5IQA7-F1
#
_entry.id   AF-A0AAV5IQA7-F1
#
_cell.length_a   1.000
_cell.length_b   1.000
_cell.length_c   1.000
_cell.angle_alpha   90.00
_cell.angle_beta   90.00
_cell.angle_gamma   90.00
#
_symmetry.space_group_name_H-M   'P 1'
#
loop_
_entity.id
_entity.type
_entity.pdbx_description
1 polymer ?
#
loop_
_entity_poly.entity_id
_entity_poly.type
_entity_poly.pdbx_seq_one_letter_code
_entity_poly.pdbx_strand_id
1 'polypeptide(L)'
;MSAHGLPIVATKNGGPVDIHRVLDNGLLVDPHDQLSIADALLKLVADKQLWARCRQNGLKNIHLFSWPEHCKTYLSRIAGCKPRHPQWQRSNDGEESSESDSPSDSLRDIQDISLNLKFSLDGEKSGAGDNDSTLESEGNATDRRSKLENAVLAWSKGILKDNRKSASAADQNTSTGKFPALRRRKHLFVIAVDCDSSENLLEATKVIFEAVEKERTEGSIGFILSTFMTISEIHAFLVSGGLTPNAFDAFICNSGSDLYYSAINPEDGPFVIDFYYHSHIEYRWGGEGLRKTLLRWASSIMDQKVENEEQIITADEQLSTNYCYAFRAKKAAMVPPVKELRKLLRIQALRCNVIYCQNTARINVIPVLASRSQALRYLYVRWGVDLSRMIVFVGECGDTDYEGLLGGLHKSVILKGVCTSASSNFHASRSYPLLDVMPVDSPNIVHTPEDWSSSDIRNALDKLGLLKG
;
A
#
# COMPACT_ATOMS: atom_id res chain seq x y z
N MET A 1 -37.18 -10.40 -10.62
CA MET A 1 -37.99 -11.64 -10.65
C MET A 1 -38.30 -12.16 -9.25
N SER A 2 -37.31 -12.49 -8.41
CA SER A 2 -37.56 -13.05 -7.07
C SER A 2 -38.31 -12.12 -6.11
N ALA A 3 -38.09 -10.80 -6.19
CA ALA A 3 -38.84 -9.80 -5.42
C ALA A 3 -40.34 -9.73 -5.76
N HIS A 4 -40.73 -10.28 -6.92
CA HIS A 4 -42.12 -10.36 -7.36
C HIS A 4 -42.73 -11.75 -7.06
N GLY A 5 -42.00 -12.61 -6.35
CA GLY A 5 -42.45 -13.95 -5.97
C GLY A 5 -42.53 -14.94 -7.14
N LEU A 6 -41.81 -14.68 -8.22
CA LEU A 6 -41.77 -15.59 -9.38
C LEU A 6 -40.71 -16.67 -9.19
N PRO A 7 -41.07 -17.96 -9.32
CA PRO A 7 -40.09 -19.03 -9.36
C PRO A 7 -39.17 -18.92 -10.57
N ILE A 8 -37.93 -19.40 -10.42
CA ILE A 8 -36.91 -19.32 -11.48
C ILE A 8 -36.38 -20.69 -11.88
N VAL A 9 -36.02 -20.86 -13.15
CA VAL A 9 -35.10 -21.91 -13.60
C VAL A 9 -33.80 -21.22 -13.95
N ALA A 10 -32.71 -21.63 -13.31
CA ALA A 10 -31.42 -20.99 -13.50
C ALA A 10 -30.31 -22.01 -13.75
N THR A 11 -29.21 -21.56 -14.33
CA THR A 11 -28.04 -22.41 -14.56
C THR A 11 -27.43 -22.87 -13.23
N LYS A 12 -27.06 -24.15 -13.16
CA LYS A 12 -26.27 -24.73 -12.05
C LYS A 12 -24.80 -24.26 -12.04
N ASN A 13 -24.41 -23.41 -12.99
CA ASN A 13 -23.07 -22.87 -13.12
C ASN A 13 -23.08 -21.35 -12.86
N GLY A 14 -22.13 -20.86 -12.05
CA GLY A 14 -21.91 -19.45 -11.78
C GLY A 14 -22.82 -18.84 -10.72
N GLY A 15 -22.96 -17.51 -10.76
CA GLY A 15 -23.66 -16.72 -9.73
C GLY A 15 -25.10 -17.13 -9.38
N PRO A 16 -25.92 -17.70 -10.30
CA PRO A 16 -27.28 -18.11 -9.94
C PRO A 16 -27.36 -19.22 -8.89
N VAL A 17 -26.29 -20.01 -8.71
CA VAL A 17 -26.20 -21.03 -7.65
C VAL A 17 -26.24 -20.39 -6.27
N ASP A 18 -25.50 -19.30 -6.07
CA ASP A 18 -25.46 -18.59 -4.79
C ASP A 18 -26.78 -17.87 -4.49
N ILE A 19 -27.42 -17.32 -5.52
CA ILE A 19 -28.75 -16.71 -5.40
C ILE A 19 -29.79 -17.76 -5.01
N HIS A 20 -29.80 -18.91 -5.68
CA HIS A 20 -30.70 -20.02 -5.37
C HIS A 20 -30.47 -20.58 -3.97
N ARG A 21 -29.20 -20.74 -3.54
CA ARG A 21 -28.87 -21.21 -2.19
C ARG A 21 -29.47 -20.34 -1.09
N VAL A 22 -29.53 -19.03 -1.30
CA VAL A 22 -30.09 -18.08 -0.31
C VAL A 22 -31.61 -17.96 -0.43
N LEU A 23 -32.16 -17.94 -1.65
CA LEU A 23 -33.58 -17.70 -1.86
C LEU A 23 -34.45 -18.95 -1.82
N ASP A 24 -33.93 -20.11 -2.23
CA ASP A 24 -34.67 -21.37 -2.45
C ASP A 24 -35.97 -21.17 -3.24
N ASN A 25 -35.89 -20.38 -4.33
CA ASN A 25 -37.04 -19.94 -5.11
C ASN A 25 -37.10 -20.53 -6.54
N GLY A 26 -36.45 -21.67 -6.78
CA GLY A 26 -36.37 -22.20 -8.14
C GLY A 26 -35.69 -23.56 -8.28
N LEU A 27 -35.32 -23.89 -9.52
CA LEU A 27 -34.57 -25.10 -9.88
C LEU A 27 -33.28 -24.73 -10.62
N LEU A 28 -32.22 -25.48 -10.35
CA LEU A 28 -30.93 -25.35 -11.04
C LEU A 28 -30.80 -26.43 -12.12
N VAL A 29 -30.42 -26.04 -13.33
CA VAL A 29 -30.31 -26.93 -14.51
C VAL A 29 -28.99 -26.72 -15.24
N ASP A 30 -28.54 -27.73 -16.00
CA ASP A 30 -27.41 -27.57 -16.91
C ASP A 30 -27.84 -26.74 -18.13
N PRO A 31 -27.18 -25.63 -18.47
CA PRO A 31 -27.52 -24.86 -19.65
C PRO A 31 -27.33 -25.62 -20.98
N HIS A 32 -26.52 -26.69 -21.01
CA HIS A 32 -26.30 -27.49 -22.21
C HIS A 32 -27.29 -28.67 -22.36
N ASP A 33 -28.13 -28.92 -21.35
CA ASP A 33 -29.12 -29.99 -21.39
C ASP A 33 -30.52 -29.42 -21.64
N GLN A 34 -30.93 -29.45 -22.90
CA GLN A 34 -32.23 -28.93 -23.35
C GLN A 34 -33.41 -29.67 -22.72
N LEU A 35 -33.28 -30.98 -22.47
CA LEU A 35 -34.34 -31.80 -21.86
C LEU A 35 -34.52 -31.42 -20.39
N SER A 36 -33.42 -31.30 -19.63
CA SER A 36 -33.47 -30.86 -18.24
C SER A 36 -34.09 -29.46 -18.07
N ILE A 37 -33.85 -28.54 -19.01
CA ILE A 37 -34.48 -27.21 -18.99
C ILE A 37 -35.99 -27.34 -19.19
N ALA A 38 -36.43 -28.12 -20.18
CA ALA A 38 -37.85 -28.33 -20.48
C ALA A 38 -38.58 -28.99 -19.30
N ASP A 39 -37.98 -30.02 -18.71
CA ASP A 39 -38.54 -30.74 -17.56
C ASP A 39 -38.63 -29.85 -16.32
N ALA A 40 -37.62 -29.02 -16.06
CA ALA A 40 -37.65 -28.08 -14.93
C ALA A 40 -38.73 -27.00 -15.09
N LEU A 41 -38.91 -26.47 -16.31
CA LEU A 41 -39.98 -25.53 -16.61
C LEU A 41 -41.36 -26.19 -16.47
N LEU A 42 -41.53 -27.39 -17.03
CA LEU A 42 -42.77 -28.15 -16.93
C LEU A 42 -43.10 -28.47 -15.46
N LYS A 43 -42.10 -28.88 -14.68
CA LYS A 43 -42.25 -29.19 -13.25
C LYS A 43 -42.70 -27.97 -12.44
N LEU A 44 -42.10 -26.79 -12.68
CA LEU A 44 -42.50 -25.56 -11.99
C LEU A 44 -43.90 -25.07 -12.37
N VAL A 45 -44.38 -25.36 -13.59
CA VAL A 45 -45.72 -24.96 -14.04
C VAL A 45 -46.79 -25.98 -13.63
N ALA A 46 -46.48 -27.27 -13.68
CA ALA A 46 -47.42 -28.36 -13.37
C ALA A 46 -47.63 -28.54 -11.86
N ASP A 47 -46.59 -28.38 -11.05
CA ASP A 47 -46.67 -28.56 -9.60
C ASP A 47 -47.00 -27.23 -8.89
N LYS A 48 -48.29 -27.04 -8.58
CA LYS A 48 -48.79 -25.88 -7.85
C LYS A 48 -48.19 -25.73 -6.45
N GLN A 49 -47.83 -26.83 -5.78
CA GLN A 49 -47.26 -26.78 -4.43
C GLN A 49 -45.81 -26.30 -4.48
N LEU A 50 -45.02 -26.84 -5.42
CA LEU A 50 -43.65 -26.39 -5.66
C LEU A 50 -43.63 -24.90 -6.04
N TRP A 51 -44.52 -24.47 -6.95
CA TRP A 51 -44.64 -23.07 -7.34
C TRP A 51 -44.94 -22.16 -6.14
N ALA A 52 -45.94 -22.53 -5.31
CA ALA A 52 -46.33 -21.74 -4.15
C ALA A 52 -45.20 -21.67 -3.11
N ARG A 53 -44.46 -22.76 -2.90
CA ARG A 53 -43.28 -22.79 -2.03
C ARG A 53 -42.18 -21.87 -2.55
N CYS A 54 -41.82 -21.97 -3.83
CA CYS A 54 -40.80 -21.12 -4.43
C CYS A 54 -41.19 -19.64 -4.37
N ARG A 55 -42.46 -19.31 -4.58
CA ARG A 55 -43.00 -17.96 -4.41
C ARG A 55 -42.85 -17.45 -2.98
N GLN A 56 -43.28 -18.25 -2.00
CA GLN A 56 -43.21 -17.90 -0.59
C GLN A 56 -41.76 -17.72 -0.14
N ASN A 57 -40.88 -18.63 -0.53
CA ASN A 57 -39.44 -18.58 -0.24
C ASN A 57 -38.80 -17.33 -0.87
N GLY A 58 -39.10 -17.04 -2.13
CA GLY A 58 -38.62 -15.84 -2.81
C GLY A 58 -39.02 -14.55 -2.09
N LEU A 59 -40.30 -14.40 -1.72
CA LEU A 59 -40.80 -13.22 -1.00
C LEU A 59 -40.25 -13.14 0.42
N LYS A 60 -40.11 -14.27 1.11
CA LYS A 60 -39.58 -14.34 2.48
C LYS A 60 -38.11 -13.98 2.52
N ASN A 61 -37.30 -14.51 1.61
CA ASN A 61 -35.83 -14.43 1.68
C ASN A 61 -35.23 -13.26 0.88
N ILE A 62 -36.02 -12.53 0.08
CA ILE A 62 -35.50 -11.43 -0.76
C ILE A 62 -34.80 -10.33 0.06
N HIS A 63 -35.23 -10.10 1.30
CA HIS A 63 -34.62 -9.11 2.19
C HIS A 63 -33.15 -9.43 2.52
N LEU A 64 -32.71 -10.68 2.35
CA LEU A 64 -31.31 -11.08 2.54
C LEU A 64 -30.37 -10.47 1.48
N PHE A 65 -30.92 -10.04 0.34
CA PHE A 65 -30.19 -9.29 -0.70
C PHE A 65 -30.34 -7.78 -0.57
N SER A 66 -30.93 -7.30 0.52
CA SER A 66 -31.00 -5.86 0.80
C SER A 66 -29.64 -5.31 1.24
N TRP A 67 -29.40 -4.03 0.97
CA TRP A 67 -28.18 -3.33 1.43
C TRP A 67 -27.95 -3.46 2.93
N PRO A 68 -28.95 -3.28 3.82
CA PRO A 68 -28.74 -3.45 5.26
C PRO A 68 -28.26 -4.84 5.65
N GLU A 69 -28.82 -5.91 5.07
CA GLU A 69 -28.44 -7.28 5.42
C GLU A 69 -27.05 -7.64 4.87
N HIS A 70 -26.73 -7.13 3.69
CA HIS A 70 -25.37 -7.21 3.15
C HIS A 70 -24.36 -6.52 4.07
N CYS A 71 -24.65 -5.29 4.52
CA CYS A 71 -23.80 -4.56 5.46
C CYS A 71 -23.64 -5.31 6.78
N LYS A 72 -24.71 -5.87 7.37
CA LYS A 72 -24.61 -6.68 8.60
C LYS A 72 -23.75 -7.91 8.40
N THR A 73 -23.97 -8.66 7.33
CA THR A 73 -23.19 -9.85 7.01
C THR A 73 -21.72 -9.50 6.85
N TYR A 74 -21.42 -8.42 6.12
CA TYR A 74 -20.07 -7.94 5.92
C TYR A 74 -19.40 -7.51 7.23
N LEU A 75 -20.08 -6.69 8.04
CA LEU A 75 -19.58 -6.24 9.34
C LEU A 75 -19.39 -7.41 10.33
N SER A 76 -20.28 -8.41 10.32
CA SER A 76 -20.13 -9.59 11.16
C SER A 76 -18.90 -10.41 10.78
N ARG A 77 -18.59 -10.53 9.48
CA ARG A 77 -17.37 -11.19 8.99
C ARG A 77 -16.13 -10.41 9.41
N ILE A 78 -16.15 -9.08 9.26
CA ILE A 78 -15.06 -8.21 9.74
C ILE A 78 -14.87 -8.35 11.24
N ALA A 79 -15.94 -8.35 12.04
CA ALA A 79 -15.86 -8.51 13.48
C ALA A 79 -15.31 -9.89 13.89
N GLY A 80 -15.59 -10.94 13.09
CA GLY A 80 -15.02 -12.27 13.28
C GLY A 80 -13.54 -12.37 12.89
N CYS A 81 -13.03 -11.46 12.06
CA CYS A 81 -11.61 -11.37 11.74
C CYS A 81 -10.87 -10.72 12.91
N LYS A 82 -10.18 -11.51 13.73
CA LYS A 82 -9.21 -10.96 14.68
C LYS A 82 -8.10 -10.23 13.91
N PRO A 83 -7.65 -9.03 14.37
CA PRO A 83 -6.47 -8.41 13.82
C PRO A 83 -5.30 -9.38 13.98
N ARG A 84 -4.82 -9.93 12.87
CA ARG A 84 -3.59 -10.73 12.86
C ARG A 84 -2.46 -9.75 13.08
N HIS A 85 -1.95 -9.69 14.31
CA HIS A 85 -0.65 -9.09 14.54
C HIS A 85 0.40 -10.05 13.99
N PRO A 86 1.18 -9.65 12.96
CA PRO A 86 2.30 -10.47 12.53
C PRO A 86 3.18 -10.71 13.74
N GLN A 87 3.61 -11.95 13.97
CA GLN A 87 4.67 -12.22 14.93
C GLN A 87 5.97 -11.66 14.35
N TRP A 88 6.18 -10.36 14.58
CA TRP A 88 7.43 -9.71 14.31
C TRP A 88 8.50 -10.41 15.14
N GLN A 89 9.57 -10.91 14.52
CA GLN A 89 10.66 -11.53 15.28
C GLN A 89 11.14 -10.51 16.31
N ARG A 90 10.82 -10.78 17.57
CA ARG A 90 11.47 -10.13 18.70
C ARG A 90 12.84 -10.76 18.77
N SER A 91 13.89 -9.95 18.76
CA SER A 91 15.23 -10.43 19.10
C SER A 91 15.21 -10.88 20.56
N ASN A 92 15.02 -12.17 20.81
CA ASN A 92 15.58 -12.85 21.96
C ASN A 92 15.65 -14.36 21.72
N ASP A 93 16.88 -14.86 21.66
CA ASP A 93 17.24 -16.19 22.15
C ASP A 93 16.78 -16.28 23.62
N GLY A 94 15.84 -17.17 23.92
CA GLY A 94 15.36 -17.38 25.29
C GLY A 94 13.96 -17.97 25.35
N GLU A 95 13.92 -19.29 25.45
CA GLU A 95 12.78 -20.15 25.81
C GLU A 95 11.67 -20.31 24.76
N GLU A 96 11.81 -21.40 24.00
CA GLU A 96 10.71 -22.09 23.34
C GLU A 96 9.61 -22.42 24.37
N SER A 97 8.52 -21.66 24.35
CA SER A 97 7.21 -22.21 24.70
C SER A 97 6.49 -22.52 23.40
N SER A 98 6.59 -23.78 23.02
CA SER A 98 5.88 -24.39 21.91
C SER A 98 4.37 -24.42 22.21
N GLU A 99 3.67 -23.33 21.92
CA GLU A 99 2.26 -23.42 21.56
C GLU A 99 2.14 -23.50 20.04
N SER A 100 2.23 -24.74 19.56
CA SER A 100 1.87 -25.13 18.21
C SER A 100 0.35 -25.05 18.04
N ASP A 101 -0.17 -23.86 17.75
CA ASP A 101 -1.52 -23.72 17.17
C ASP A 101 -1.72 -22.31 16.56
N SER A 102 -1.48 -22.16 15.26
CA SER A 102 -2.38 -21.51 14.29
C SER A 102 -1.70 -21.30 12.92
N PRO A 103 -2.47 -21.23 11.82
CA PRO A 103 -2.04 -21.67 10.50
C PRO A 103 -1.21 -20.59 9.80
N SER A 104 0.11 -20.78 9.79
CA SER A 104 1.06 -19.92 9.08
C SER A 104 1.02 -20.07 7.55
N ASP A 105 0.00 -20.71 6.98
CA ASP A 105 -0.08 -21.00 5.53
C ASP A 105 -1.36 -20.51 4.82
N SER A 106 -2.32 -19.90 5.53
CA SER A 106 -3.63 -19.57 4.95
C SER A 106 -3.68 -18.19 4.24
N LEU A 107 -2.63 -17.85 3.49
CA LEU A 107 -2.65 -16.80 2.45
C LEU A 107 -1.95 -17.22 1.15
N ARG A 108 -1.43 -18.47 1.06
CA ARG A 108 -1.12 -19.09 -0.24
C ARG A 108 -2.36 -19.68 -0.93
N ASP A 109 -3.45 -19.84 -0.18
CA ASP A 109 -4.70 -20.44 -0.66
C ASP A 109 -5.69 -19.43 -1.29
N ILE A 110 -5.25 -18.22 -1.62
CA ILE A 110 -5.90 -17.47 -2.70
C ILE A 110 -5.16 -17.84 -3.98
N GLN A 111 -5.31 -19.11 -4.37
CA GLN A 111 -5.34 -19.47 -5.78
C GLN A 111 -6.56 -18.75 -6.36
N ASP A 112 -6.39 -17.45 -6.61
CA ASP A 112 -7.32 -16.66 -7.39
C ASP A 112 -7.47 -17.39 -8.73
N ILE A 113 -8.61 -18.07 -8.85
CA ILE A 113 -9.47 -18.01 -10.02
C ILE A 113 -8.66 -18.29 -11.30
N SER A 114 -8.22 -19.54 -11.40
CA SER A 114 -7.83 -20.18 -12.65
C SER A 114 -8.99 -20.11 -13.66
N LEU A 115 -9.21 -18.96 -14.27
CA LEU A 115 -9.74 -18.88 -15.63
C LEU A 115 -8.55 -18.94 -16.60
N ASN A 116 -7.82 -20.04 -16.52
CA ASN A 116 -7.03 -20.51 -17.65
C ASN A 116 -8.02 -20.99 -18.71
N LEU A 117 -8.50 -20.06 -19.53
CA LEU A 117 -9.04 -20.37 -20.85
C LEU A 117 -7.89 -21.01 -21.65
N LYS A 118 -7.70 -22.32 -21.48
CA LYS A 118 -6.91 -23.13 -22.39
C LYS A 118 -7.66 -23.17 -23.71
N PHE A 119 -7.24 -22.33 -24.65
CA PHE A 119 -7.47 -22.60 -26.06
C PHE A 119 -6.75 -23.93 -26.37
N SER A 120 -7.53 -25.00 -26.53
CA SER A 120 -7.06 -26.23 -27.16
C SER A 120 -6.88 -25.89 -28.64
N LEU A 121 -5.63 -25.72 -29.05
CA LEU A 121 -5.24 -25.77 -30.45
C LEU A 121 -4.58 -27.13 -30.66
N ASP A 122 -5.41 -28.15 -30.87
CA ASP A 122 -4.96 -29.42 -31.43
C ASP A 122 -4.55 -29.19 -32.89
N GLY A 123 -3.31 -29.54 -33.19
CA GLY A 123 -2.73 -29.52 -34.52
C GLY A 123 -1.50 -30.41 -34.53
N GLU A 124 -1.72 -31.72 -34.66
CA GLU A 124 -0.69 -32.71 -34.93
C GLU A 124 0.05 -32.39 -36.25
N LYS A 125 1.39 -32.48 -36.29
CA LYS A 125 2.15 -33.59 -36.91
C LYS A 125 3.62 -33.26 -37.19
N SER A 126 4.47 -34.15 -36.67
CA SER A 126 5.65 -34.80 -37.28
C SER A 126 6.77 -33.99 -37.91
N GLY A 127 7.99 -34.21 -37.41
CA GLY A 127 9.24 -34.02 -38.17
C GLY A 127 10.47 -34.06 -37.27
N ALA A 128 11.20 -35.18 -37.32
CA ALA A 128 12.43 -35.42 -36.58
C ALA A 128 13.57 -34.47 -36.98
N GLY A 129 14.46 -34.16 -36.03
CA GLY A 129 15.70 -33.42 -36.26
C GLY A 129 16.48 -33.25 -34.96
N ASP A 130 17.41 -34.17 -34.75
CA ASP A 130 18.37 -34.27 -33.65
C ASP A 130 19.32 -33.04 -33.63
N ASN A 131 19.54 -32.46 -32.44
CA ASN A 131 20.85 -31.95 -31.96
C ASN A 131 20.71 -31.10 -30.67
N ASP A 132 21.35 -31.63 -29.62
CA ASP A 132 22.16 -30.96 -28.59
C ASP A 132 21.62 -29.71 -27.87
N SER A 133 21.20 -29.87 -26.61
CA SER A 133 21.32 -28.81 -25.60
C SER A 133 21.40 -29.37 -24.18
N THR A 134 22.48 -28.96 -23.53
CA THR A 134 22.75 -28.93 -22.09
C THR A 134 21.52 -28.85 -21.19
N LEU A 135 21.26 -29.96 -20.48
CA LEU A 135 20.33 -30.05 -19.37
C LEU A 135 20.93 -29.39 -18.12
N GLU A 136 20.61 -28.12 -17.88
CA GLU A 136 20.71 -27.54 -16.54
C GLU A 136 19.42 -27.78 -15.76
N SER A 137 19.55 -28.58 -14.71
CA SER A 137 18.52 -28.97 -13.75
C SER A 137 17.85 -27.74 -13.12
N GLU A 138 16.51 -27.69 -13.21
CA GLU A 138 15.65 -26.78 -12.45
C GLU A 138 15.83 -27.00 -10.93
N GLY A 139 16.67 -26.17 -10.32
CA GLY A 139 16.87 -26.13 -8.88
C GLY A 139 15.68 -25.48 -8.16
N ASN A 140 15.06 -26.26 -7.27
CA ASN A 140 13.97 -25.91 -6.35
C ASN A 140 14.01 -24.47 -5.81
N ALA A 141 12.89 -23.76 -5.94
CA ALA A 141 12.71 -22.38 -5.46
C ALA A 141 12.91 -22.21 -3.93
N THR A 142 12.79 -23.29 -3.16
CA THR A 142 13.08 -23.32 -1.72
C THR A 142 14.57 -23.16 -1.42
N ASP A 143 15.43 -23.66 -2.30
CA ASP A 143 16.89 -23.63 -2.13
C ASP A 143 17.48 -22.24 -2.47
N ARG A 144 16.81 -21.46 -3.32
CA ARG A 144 17.16 -20.05 -3.56
C ARG A 144 16.77 -19.14 -2.38
N ARG A 145 15.67 -19.46 -1.69
CA ARG A 145 15.19 -18.69 -0.53
C ARG A 145 16.07 -18.90 0.70
N SER A 146 16.47 -20.15 0.96
CA SER A 146 17.44 -20.47 2.02
C SER A 146 18.82 -19.87 1.73
N LYS A 147 19.25 -19.83 0.46
CA LYS A 147 20.50 -19.16 0.05
C LYS A 147 20.44 -17.64 0.23
N LEU A 148 19.29 -17.01 -0.03
CA LEU A 148 19.11 -15.57 0.19
C LEU A 148 19.08 -15.23 1.69
N GLU A 149 18.35 -16.02 2.48
CA GLU A 149 18.29 -15.88 3.95
C GLU A 149 19.68 -16.12 4.58
N ASN A 150 20.44 -17.12 4.09
CA ASN A 150 21.80 -17.38 4.53
C ASN A 150 22.81 -16.32 4.06
N ALA A 151 22.62 -15.72 2.88
CA ALA A 151 23.46 -14.61 2.41
C ALA A 151 23.23 -13.33 3.24
N VAL A 152 21.97 -13.06 3.61
CA VAL A 152 21.60 -11.95 4.51
C VAL A 152 22.15 -12.18 5.92
N LEU A 153 22.10 -13.42 6.42
CA LEU A 153 22.71 -13.80 7.71
C LEU A 153 24.24 -13.73 7.68
N ALA A 154 24.89 -14.13 6.58
CA ALA A 154 26.34 -14.05 6.43
C ALA A 154 26.83 -12.59 6.38
N TRP A 155 26.06 -11.70 5.74
CA TRP A 155 26.38 -10.27 5.71
C TRP A 155 26.28 -9.64 7.11
N SER A 156 25.31 -10.07 7.91
CA SER A 156 25.12 -9.59 9.30
C SER A 156 26.19 -10.07 10.29
N LYS A 157 26.93 -11.14 9.97
CA LYS A 157 27.99 -11.72 10.82
C LYS A 157 29.41 -11.31 10.41
N GLY A 158 29.57 -10.55 9.32
CA GLY A 158 30.86 -10.21 8.72
C GLY A 158 31.62 -9.04 9.36
N ILE A 159 31.03 -8.34 10.34
CA ILE A 159 31.65 -7.19 11.01
C ILE A 159 31.56 -7.42 12.52
N LEU A 160 32.72 -7.45 13.18
CA LEU A 160 33.00 -7.77 14.60
C LEU A 160 33.36 -9.24 14.92
N LYS A 161 34.60 -9.60 14.56
CA LYS A 161 35.45 -10.43 15.43
C LYS A 161 36.50 -9.52 16.06
N ASP A 162 36.43 -9.28 17.36
CA ASP A 162 37.65 -9.46 18.16
C ASP A 162 37.37 -9.77 19.64
N ASN A 163 38.21 -10.64 20.16
CA ASN A 163 38.16 -11.25 21.50
C ASN A 163 38.62 -10.28 22.59
N ARG A 164 37.95 -10.29 23.77
CA ARG A 164 38.64 -10.38 25.09
C ARG A 164 37.67 -10.74 26.24
N LYS A 165 38.22 -11.55 27.16
CA LYS A 165 37.57 -12.32 28.21
C LYS A 165 37.17 -11.52 29.46
N SER A 166 36.07 -11.97 30.06
CA SER A 166 35.68 -12.05 31.49
C SER A 166 36.14 -10.97 32.48
N ALA A 167 35.19 -10.32 33.17
CA ALA A 167 34.76 -10.71 34.53
C ALA A 167 33.88 -9.63 35.19
N SER A 168 33.05 -10.11 36.13
CA SER A 168 32.33 -9.40 37.20
C SER A 168 30.96 -8.78 36.88
N ALA A 169 30.02 -9.17 37.74
CA ALA A 169 28.62 -8.86 37.75
C ALA A 169 28.35 -7.43 38.24
N ALA A 170 27.41 -6.75 37.59
CA ALA A 170 26.43 -5.86 38.20
C ALA A 170 25.49 -5.34 37.10
N ASP A 171 24.19 -5.39 37.36
CA ASP A 171 23.09 -4.61 36.81
C ASP A 171 23.32 -3.84 35.49
N GLN A 172 22.54 -4.17 34.45
CA GLN A 172 21.54 -3.23 33.89
C GLN A 172 20.73 -3.83 32.72
N ASN A 173 19.41 -3.75 32.87
CA ASN A 173 18.40 -4.05 31.85
C ASN A 173 18.42 -2.99 30.73
N THR A 174 19.14 -3.23 29.63
CA THR A 174 18.96 -2.50 28.36
C THR A 174 19.36 -3.35 27.16
N SER A 175 18.44 -4.15 26.64
CA SER A 175 18.51 -4.70 25.28
C SER A 175 17.13 -4.71 24.63
N THR A 176 16.53 -3.52 24.50
CA THR A 176 15.33 -3.34 23.68
C THR A 176 15.72 -3.44 22.20
N GLY A 177 15.02 -4.29 21.44
CA GLY A 177 15.35 -4.65 20.05
C GLY A 177 15.54 -3.47 19.08
N LYS A 178 16.06 -3.77 17.87
CA LYS A 178 16.52 -2.82 16.82
C LYS A 178 15.51 -1.75 16.35
N PHE A 179 14.30 -1.72 16.90
CA PHE A 179 13.23 -0.82 16.48
C PHE A 179 12.73 0.00 17.69
N PRO A 180 12.44 1.30 17.52
CA PRO A 180 12.01 2.16 18.61
C PRO A 180 10.72 1.64 19.26
N ALA A 181 10.73 1.45 20.58
CA ALA A 181 9.50 1.15 21.32
C ALA A 181 8.73 2.46 21.61
N LEU A 182 7.71 2.76 20.82
CA LEU A 182 6.89 3.99 20.95
C LEU A 182 5.94 4.03 22.16
N ARG A 183 6.17 3.18 23.18
CA ARG A 183 5.26 2.95 24.30
C ARG A 183 4.94 4.20 25.14
N ARG A 184 5.72 5.27 25.02
CA ARG A 184 5.51 6.55 25.72
C ARG A 184 4.72 7.59 24.92
N ARG A 185 4.55 7.41 23.60
CA ARG A 185 3.96 8.43 22.73
C ARG A 185 2.44 8.32 22.71
N LYS A 186 1.75 9.45 22.94
CA LYS A 186 0.29 9.58 22.90
C LYS A 186 -0.22 9.81 21.47
N HIS A 187 0.51 10.59 20.68
CA HIS A 187 0.16 10.98 19.32
C HIS A 187 1.33 10.82 18.36
N LEU A 188 1.04 10.61 17.07
CA LEU A 188 2.04 10.55 16.01
C LEU A 188 1.74 11.62 14.96
N PHE A 189 2.70 12.48 14.69
CA PHE A 189 2.63 13.58 13.75
C PHE A 189 3.39 13.17 12.49
N VAL A 190 2.66 13.06 11.39
CA VAL A 190 3.17 12.69 10.08
C VAL A 190 3.30 13.96 9.25
N ILE A 191 4.52 14.34 8.89
CA ILE A 191 4.80 15.48 8.03
C ILE A 191 4.87 14.96 6.59
N ALA A 192 3.80 15.18 5.82
CA ALA A 192 3.64 14.71 4.45
C ALA A 192 3.36 15.89 3.50
N VAL A 193 4.21 16.91 3.56
CA VAL A 193 4.09 18.14 2.76
C VAL A 193 4.92 17.99 1.48
N ASP A 194 4.26 18.02 0.31
CA ASP A 194 4.89 17.79 -0.99
C ASP A 194 5.42 19.10 -1.62
N CYS A 195 6.46 19.67 -1.04
CA CYS A 195 7.04 20.92 -1.54
C CYS A 195 7.93 20.74 -2.78
N ASP A 196 7.89 21.71 -3.69
CA ASP A 196 8.81 21.83 -4.82
C ASP A 196 10.25 22.16 -4.37
N SER A 197 10.37 22.97 -3.30
CA SER A 197 11.65 23.32 -2.68
C SER A 197 11.83 22.61 -1.34
N SER A 198 13.06 22.16 -1.06
CA SER A 198 13.44 21.62 0.24
C SER A 198 13.35 22.68 1.35
N GLU A 199 13.50 23.95 1.02
CA GLU A 199 13.39 25.08 1.96
C GLU A 199 11.97 25.21 2.55
N ASN A 200 10.94 25.12 1.71
CA ASN A 200 9.55 25.23 2.18
C ASN A 200 9.17 24.04 3.09
N LEU A 201 9.66 22.83 2.76
CA LEU A 201 9.47 21.66 3.63
C LEU A 201 10.19 21.84 4.98
N LEU A 202 11.37 22.45 4.95
CA LEU A 202 12.16 22.71 6.16
C LEU A 202 11.46 23.75 7.06
N GLU A 203 10.94 24.82 6.46
CA GLU A 203 10.16 25.84 7.17
C GLU A 203 8.91 25.22 7.82
N ALA A 204 8.12 24.46 7.06
CA ALA A 204 6.97 23.72 7.59
C ALA A 204 7.35 22.80 8.76
N THR A 205 8.45 22.06 8.61
CA THR A 205 8.93 21.16 9.67
C THR A 205 9.32 21.94 10.93
N LYS A 206 10.04 23.06 10.80
CA LYS A 206 10.47 23.89 11.94
C LYS A 206 9.29 24.51 12.68
N VAL A 207 8.33 25.07 11.95
CA VAL A 207 7.15 25.71 12.55
C VAL A 207 6.23 24.67 13.20
N ILE A 208 6.08 23.47 12.62
CA ILE A 208 5.38 22.35 13.28
C ILE A 208 6.09 21.98 14.58
N PHE A 209 7.42 21.87 14.58
CA PHE A 209 8.19 21.57 15.79
C PHE A 209 8.06 22.64 16.87
N GLU A 210 8.03 23.92 16.49
CA GLU A 210 7.82 25.04 17.40
C GLU A 210 6.40 25.02 18.00
N ALA A 211 5.39 24.73 17.17
CA ALA A 211 3.98 24.69 17.59
C ALA A 211 3.71 23.64 18.68
N VAL A 212 4.52 22.58 18.77
CA VAL A 212 4.38 21.49 19.77
C VAL A 212 5.64 21.25 20.58
N GLU A 213 6.45 22.30 20.81
CA GLU A 213 7.73 22.18 21.51
C GLU A 213 7.58 21.60 22.94
N LYS A 214 6.53 22.00 23.67
CA LYS A 214 6.24 21.49 25.02
C LYS A 214 5.97 19.98 25.00
N GLU A 215 5.08 19.53 24.13
CA GLU A 215 4.68 18.14 24.02
C GLU A 215 5.80 17.25 23.45
N ARG A 216 6.67 17.86 22.62
CA ARG A 216 7.89 17.26 22.08
C ARG A 216 8.94 17.03 23.18
N THR A 217 9.19 18.01 24.04
CA THR A 217 10.13 17.89 25.17
C THR A 217 9.63 16.90 26.22
N GLU A 218 8.31 16.80 26.40
CA GLU A 218 7.67 15.77 27.23
C GLU A 218 7.78 14.35 26.63
N GLY A 219 8.12 14.22 25.33
CA GLY A 219 8.20 12.95 24.62
C GLY A 219 6.83 12.31 24.34
N SER A 220 5.76 13.11 24.40
CA SER A 220 4.38 12.64 24.21
C SER A 220 3.98 12.53 22.73
N ILE A 221 4.73 13.16 21.83
CA ILE A 221 4.48 13.17 20.38
C ILE A 221 5.61 12.46 19.64
N GLY A 222 5.26 11.64 18.65
CA GLY A 222 6.20 11.08 17.68
C GLY A 222 6.13 11.77 16.35
N PHE A 223 7.25 11.76 15.61
CA PHE A 223 7.34 12.43 14.32
C PHE A 223 7.71 11.44 13.22
N ILE A 224 6.98 11.50 12.13
CA ILE A 224 7.22 10.69 10.94
C ILE A 224 7.37 11.66 9.77
N LEU A 225 8.48 11.59 9.06
CA LEU A 225 8.65 12.34 7.82
C LEU A 225 8.22 11.45 6.66
N SER A 226 7.28 11.90 5.84
CA SER A 226 6.70 11.12 4.74
C SER A 226 6.81 11.85 3.42
N THR A 227 7.77 11.47 2.59
CA THR A 227 8.10 12.21 1.36
C THR A 227 8.34 11.27 0.17
N PHE A 228 8.36 11.87 -1.03
CA PHE A 228 8.76 11.16 -2.25
C PHE A 228 10.29 10.96 -2.36
N MET A 229 11.07 11.61 -1.48
CA MET A 229 12.52 11.65 -1.52
C MET A 229 13.15 10.30 -1.12
N THR A 230 14.35 10.06 -1.62
CA THR A 230 15.20 8.94 -1.17
C THR A 230 15.77 9.22 0.22
N ILE A 231 16.26 8.18 0.90
CA ILE A 231 16.90 8.35 2.21
C ILE A 231 18.14 9.25 2.17
N SER A 232 18.88 9.21 1.06
CA SER A 232 20.05 10.08 0.83
C SER A 232 19.65 11.55 0.69
N GLU A 233 18.57 11.84 -0.03
CA GLU A 233 18.00 13.19 -0.14
C GLU A 233 17.46 13.67 1.21
N ILE A 234 16.80 12.80 1.98
CA ILE A 234 16.34 13.11 3.34
C ILE A 234 17.52 13.42 4.26
N HIS A 235 18.60 12.64 4.20
CA HIS A 235 19.80 12.92 4.98
C HIS A 235 20.38 14.29 4.65
N ALA A 236 20.50 14.63 3.36
CA ALA A 236 20.96 15.95 2.92
C ALA A 236 20.02 17.08 3.40
N PHE A 237 18.70 16.86 3.37
CA PHE A 237 17.70 17.77 3.89
C PHE A 237 17.81 17.99 5.40
N LEU A 238 18.05 16.93 6.18
CA LEU A 238 18.23 17.03 7.63
C LEU A 238 19.50 17.81 7.97
N VAL A 239 20.60 17.54 7.26
CA VAL A 239 21.88 18.24 7.45
C VAL A 239 21.76 19.72 7.09
N SER A 240 21.15 20.07 5.94
CA SER A 240 20.95 21.47 5.55
C SER A 240 20.01 22.20 6.50
N GLY A 241 19.06 21.46 7.09
CA GLY A 241 18.11 21.97 8.06
C GLY A 241 18.61 22.16 9.48
N GLY A 242 19.80 21.62 9.81
CA GLY A 242 20.29 21.52 11.18
C GLY A 242 19.46 20.59 12.06
N LEU A 243 18.75 19.63 11.47
CA LEU A 243 17.90 18.66 12.16
C LEU A 243 18.65 17.35 12.37
N THR A 244 18.53 16.76 13.55
CA THR A 244 19.08 15.44 13.83
C THR A 244 18.12 14.35 13.34
N PRO A 245 18.60 13.22 12.78
CA PRO A 245 17.75 12.08 12.43
C PRO A 245 16.85 11.64 13.59
N ASN A 246 17.40 11.63 14.81
CA ASN A 246 16.69 11.26 16.05
C ASN A 246 15.52 12.20 16.42
N ALA A 247 15.37 13.34 15.75
CA ALA A 247 14.16 14.15 15.88
C ALA A 247 12.91 13.44 15.35
N PHE A 248 13.08 12.43 14.49
CA PHE A 248 12.02 11.62 13.90
C PHE A 248 12.10 10.17 14.37
N ASP A 249 10.94 9.53 14.46
CA ASP A 249 10.78 8.11 14.78
C ASP A 249 10.92 7.22 13.56
N ALA A 250 10.37 7.68 12.44
CA ALA A 250 10.36 6.95 11.18
C ALA A 250 10.40 7.90 9.98
N PHE A 251 10.87 7.37 8.87
CA PHE A 251 10.93 8.04 7.57
C PHE A 251 10.26 7.14 6.53
N ILE A 252 9.19 7.63 5.93
CA ILE A 252 8.54 7.02 4.77
C ILE A 252 9.18 7.69 3.55
N CYS A 253 9.92 6.91 2.78
CA CYS A 253 10.73 7.38 1.66
C CYS A 253 10.17 6.85 0.34
N ASN A 254 10.66 7.39 -0.78
CA ASN A 254 10.38 6.90 -2.12
C ASN A 254 8.87 6.73 -2.39
N SER A 255 8.07 7.70 -1.94
CA SER A 255 6.60 7.69 -2.09
C SER A 255 5.90 6.51 -1.41
N GLY A 256 6.50 5.98 -0.34
CA GLY A 256 5.96 4.88 0.44
C GLY A 256 6.48 3.49 0.06
N SER A 257 7.54 3.40 -0.76
CA SER A 257 8.21 2.12 -1.04
C SER A 257 9.17 1.69 0.04
N ASP A 258 9.80 2.63 0.74
CA ASP A 258 10.83 2.33 1.73
C ASP A 258 10.46 2.96 3.07
N LEU A 259 10.72 2.22 4.14
CA LEU A 259 10.47 2.65 5.51
C LEU A 259 11.78 2.52 6.30
N TYR A 260 12.20 3.62 6.91
CA TYR A 260 13.39 3.70 7.74
C TYR A 260 13.03 4.18 9.14
N TYR A 261 13.86 3.82 10.11
CA TYR A 261 13.82 4.32 11.48
C TYR A 261 15.15 5.00 11.80
N SER A 262 15.13 5.92 12.75
CA SER A 262 16.36 6.51 13.29
C SER A 262 17.15 5.45 14.05
N ALA A 263 18.44 5.36 13.78
CA ALA A 263 19.30 4.42 14.48
C ALA A 263 19.47 4.81 15.96
N ILE A 264 19.40 3.81 16.84
CA ILE A 264 19.64 4.00 18.28
C ILE A 264 21.15 4.13 18.54
N ASN A 265 21.96 3.40 17.77
CA ASN A 265 23.41 3.39 17.89
C ASN A 265 24.04 4.14 16.71
N PRO A 266 24.89 5.15 16.95
CA PRO A 266 25.51 5.95 15.89
C PRO A 266 26.52 5.16 15.05
N GLU A 267 27.05 4.03 15.55
CA GLU A 267 28.00 3.15 14.84
C GLU A 267 27.37 2.41 13.65
N ASP A 268 26.05 2.17 13.68
CA ASP A 268 25.32 1.45 12.62
C ASP A 268 24.85 2.38 11.49
N GLY A 269 25.25 3.66 11.52
CA GLY A 269 24.77 4.72 10.64
C GLY A 269 23.51 5.42 11.16
N PRO A 270 23.06 6.51 10.52
CA PRO A 270 21.95 7.33 11.04
C PRO A 270 20.56 6.69 10.88
N PHE A 271 20.40 5.70 10.00
CA PHE A 271 19.11 5.11 9.65
C PHE A 271 19.16 3.58 9.59
N VAL A 272 18.07 2.94 10.02
CA VAL A 272 17.85 1.49 9.95
C VAL A 272 16.63 1.22 9.06
N ILE A 273 16.81 0.43 8.00
CA ILE A 273 15.73 0.08 7.08
C ILE A 273 14.84 -1.05 7.65
N ASP A 274 13.52 -0.96 7.40
CA ASP A 274 12.56 -2.01 7.74
C ASP A 274 12.40 -3.02 6.59
N PHE A 275 13.21 -4.09 6.60
CA PHE A 275 13.08 -5.16 5.61
C PHE A 275 11.74 -5.93 5.71
N TYR A 276 11.06 -5.92 6.87
CA TYR A 276 9.73 -6.55 6.96
C TYR A 276 8.68 -5.77 6.17
N TYR A 277 8.86 -4.45 6.03
CA TYR A 277 8.01 -3.63 5.18
C TYR A 277 8.16 -4.03 3.70
N HIS A 278 9.38 -4.33 3.24
CA HIS A 278 9.61 -4.85 1.89
C HIS A 278 8.84 -6.13 1.63
N SER A 279 8.92 -7.11 2.54
CA SER A 279 8.15 -8.35 2.42
C SER A 279 6.64 -8.12 2.43
N HIS A 280 6.16 -7.03 3.05
CA HIS A 280 4.74 -6.66 3.05
C HIS A 280 4.28 -6.10 1.69
N ILE A 281 5.14 -5.33 1.00
CA ILE A 281 4.78 -4.67 -0.26
C ILE A 281 5.18 -5.46 -1.52
N GLU A 282 6.05 -6.46 -1.40
CA GLU A 282 6.63 -7.24 -2.52
C GLU A 282 5.62 -8.08 -3.31
N TYR A 283 4.33 -8.09 -2.95
CA TYR A 283 3.31 -8.88 -3.63
C TYR A 283 3.29 -8.65 -5.15
N ARG A 284 3.72 -9.67 -5.90
CA ARG A 284 3.83 -9.67 -7.37
C ARG A 284 4.64 -8.49 -7.93
N TRP A 285 5.60 -7.98 -7.16
CA TRP A 285 6.55 -6.99 -7.66
C TRP A 285 7.45 -7.63 -8.74
N GLY A 286 7.39 -7.11 -9.96
CA GLY A 286 8.06 -7.71 -11.12
C GLY A 286 9.58 -7.55 -11.15
N GLY A 287 10.16 -6.86 -10.16
CA GLY A 287 11.61 -6.64 -10.01
C GLY A 287 12.28 -6.20 -11.30
N GLU A 288 13.39 -6.87 -11.64
CA GLU A 288 14.20 -6.53 -12.82
C GLU A 288 13.45 -6.68 -14.16
N GLY A 289 12.50 -7.61 -14.25
CA GLY A 289 11.65 -7.75 -15.45
C GLY A 289 10.77 -6.52 -15.68
N LEU A 290 10.20 -5.99 -14.59
CA LEU A 290 9.47 -4.74 -14.62
C LEU A 290 10.40 -3.57 -14.98
N ARG A 291 11.58 -3.47 -14.35
CA ARG A 291 12.58 -2.43 -14.64
C ARG A 291 12.91 -2.36 -16.13
N LYS A 292 13.25 -3.49 -16.75
CA LYS A 292 13.57 -3.54 -18.20
C LYS A 292 12.42 -3.09 -19.08
N THR A 293 11.18 -3.40 -18.69
CA THR A 293 9.99 -2.99 -19.44
C THR A 293 9.75 -1.49 -19.30
N LEU A 294 9.96 -0.93 -18.10
CA LEU A 294 9.86 0.51 -17.86
C LEU A 294 10.97 1.29 -18.59
N LEU A 295 12.20 0.76 -18.64
CA LEU A 295 13.28 1.35 -19.43
C LEU A 295 12.92 1.41 -20.91
N ARG A 296 12.38 0.32 -21.46
CA ARG A 296 11.90 0.29 -22.86
C ARG A 296 10.78 1.30 -23.11
N TRP A 297 9.85 1.43 -22.17
CA TRP A 297 8.79 2.43 -22.24
C TRP A 297 9.33 3.86 -22.19
N ALA A 298 10.26 4.16 -21.28
CA ALA A 298 10.90 5.46 -21.20
C ALA A 298 11.61 5.83 -22.51
N SER A 299 12.32 4.86 -23.12
CA SER A 299 12.96 5.03 -24.43
C SER A 299 11.99 5.19 -25.59
N SER A 300 10.75 4.69 -25.50
CA SER A 300 9.75 4.87 -26.56
C SER A 300 9.11 6.26 -26.58
N ILE A 301 9.30 7.06 -25.52
CA ILE A 301 8.80 8.43 -25.43
C ILE A 301 9.93 9.37 -25.88
N MET A 302 10.00 9.60 -27.19
CA MET A 302 10.97 10.50 -27.83
C MET A 302 10.29 11.78 -28.32
N ASP A 303 11.02 12.90 -28.26
CA ASP A 303 10.58 14.16 -28.83
C ASP A 303 10.79 14.13 -30.35
N GLN A 304 9.71 13.97 -31.12
CA GLN A 304 9.78 13.92 -32.60
C GLN A 304 10.07 15.30 -33.24
N LYS A 305 10.23 16.37 -32.45
CA LYS A 305 10.35 17.75 -32.95
C LYS A 305 11.77 18.34 -32.93
N VAL A 306 12.78 17.61 -32.46
CA VAL A 306 14.17 18.10 -32.40
C VAL A 306 15.04 17.21 -33.29
N GLU A 307 15.90 17.81 -34.13
CA GLU A 307 16.83 17.11 -35.04
C GLU A 307 17.82 16.16 -34.32
N ASN A 308 17.87 16.22 -32.99
CA ASN A 308 18.50 15.25 -32.12
C ASN A 308 17.40 14.50 -31.34
N GLU A 309 17.37 13.17 -31.48
CA GLU A 309 16.48 12.25 -30.76
C GLU A 309 16.73 12.27 -29.24
N GLU A 310 16.33 13.34 -28.56
CA GLU A 310 16.47 13.42 -27.10
C GLU A 310 15.32 12.70 -26.40
N GLN A 311 15.67 11.78 -25.50
CA GLN A 311 14.72 11.12 -24.61
C GLN A 311 14.06 12.15 -23.67
N ILE A 312 12.72 12.17 -23.65
CA ILE A 312 11.92 13.06 -22.79
C ILE A 312 11.99 12.61 -21.33
N ILE A 313 12.09 11.28 -21.13
CA ILE A 313 12.14 10.63 -19.82
C ILE A 313 13.42 9.80 -19.74
N THR A 314 14.23 10.06 -18.73
CA THR A 314 15.49 9.34 -18.47
C THR A 314 15.40 8.62 -17.14
N ALA A 315 15.81 7.35 -17.08
CA ALA A 315 15.89 6.64 -15.82
C ALA A 315 16.95 7.25 -14.90
N ASP A 316 16.61 7.43 -13.63
CA ASP A 316 17.53 7.94 -12.62
C ASP A 316 17.97 6.77 -11.74
N GLU A 317 19.09 6.15 -12.12
CA GLU A 317 19.60 4.96 -11.42
C GLU A 317 20.09 5.26 -10.01
N GLN A 318 20.51 6.50 -9.75
CA GLN A 318 20.99 6.91 -8.42
C GLN A 318 19.83 7.03 -7.42
N LEU A 319 18.66 7.44 -7.90
CA LEU A 319 17.45 7.57 -7.09
C LEU A 319 16.61 6.29 -7.06
N SER A 320 16.92 5.32 -7.91
CA SER A 320 16.18 4.06 -7.98
C SER A 320 16.62 3.10 -6.87
N THR A 321 15.66 2.48 -6.20
CA THR A 321 15.86 1.41 -5.21
C THR A 321 15.25 0.10 -5.71
N ASN A 322 15.40 -0.98 -4.94
CA ASN A 322 14.83 -2.29 -5.27
C ASN A 322 13.28 -2.25 -5.40
N TYR A 323 12.64 -1.33 -4.69
CA TYR A 323 11.18 -1.18 -4.62
C TYR A 323 10.70 0.20 -5.10
N CYS A 324 11.55 1.01 -5.72
CA CYS A 324 11.14 2.26 -6.34
C CYS A 324 12.01 2.54 -7.56
N TYR A 325 11.42 2.51 -8.75
CA TYR A 325 12.13 2.91 -9.97
C TYR A 325 11.84 4.36 -10.28
N ALA A 326 12.88 5.19 -10.23
CA ALA A 326 12.79 6.63 -10.42
C ALA A 326 13.15 7.02 -11.86
N PHE A 327 12.37 7.93 -12.43
CA PHE A 327 12.59 8.52 -13.74
C PHE A 327 12.52 10.04 -13.65
N ARG A 328 13.35 10.72 -14.44
CA ARG A 328 13.39 12.17 -14.55
C ARG A 328 12.82 12.61 -15.89
N ALA A 329 11.90 13.56 -15.86
CA ALA A 329 11.33 14.16 -17.05
C ALA A 329 11.99 15.52 -17.33
N LYS A 330 12.51 15.71 -18.54
CA LYS A 330 13.13 16.99 -18.96
C LYS A 330 12.09 18.06 -19.27
N LYS A 331 10.93 17.67 -19.81
CA LYS A 331 9.83 18.58 -20.20
C LYS A 331 8.51 18.09 -19.61
N ALA A 332 8.06 18.72 -18.52
CA ALA A 332 6.80 18.41 -17.82
C ALA A 332 5.58 18.33 -18.76
N ALA A 333 5.46 19.26 -19.73
CA ALA A 333 4.32 19.34 -20.65
C ALA A 333 4.25 18.20 -21.69
N MET A 334 5.35 17.46 -21.90
CA MET A 334 5.44 16.38 -22.88
C MET A 334 5.28 14.99 -22.24
N VAL A 335 5.15 14.93 -20.90
CA VAL A 335 4.98 13.66 -20.19
C VAL A 335 3.54 13.19 -20.36
N PRO A 336 3.30 11.90 -20.71
CA PRO A 336 1.95 11.40 -20.85
C PRO A 336 1.16 11.55 -19.54
N PRO A 337 -0.15 11.83 -19.61
CA PRO A 337 -0.99 11.85 -18.43
C PRO A 337 -0.93 10.53 -17.66
N VAL A 338 -0.99 10.60 -16.33
CA VAL A 338 -0.89 9.45 -15.42
C VAL A 338 -1.85 8.32 -15.81
N LYS A 339 -3.06 8.66 -16.29
CA LYS A 339 -4.09 7.71 -16.71
C LYS A 339 -3.63 6.84 -17.88
N GLU A 340 -3.01 7.44 -18.90
CA GLU A 340 -2.52 6.69 -20.07
C GLU A 340 -1.36 5.79 -19.68
N LEU A 341 -0.44 6.29 -18.84
CA LEU A 341 0.65 5.46 -18.33
C LEU A 341 0.14 4.27 -17.51
N ARG A 342 -0.77 4.49 -16.56
CA ARG A 342 -1.40 3.41 -15.79
C ARG A 342 -2.13 2.41 -16.70
N LYS A 343 -2.79 2.89 -17.76
CA LYS A 343 -3.47 2.03 -18.74
C LYS A 343 -2.47 1.16 -19.50
N LEU A 344 -1.37 1.72 -19.99
CA LEU A 344 -0.30 0.97 -20.69
C LEU A 344 0.28 -0.13 -19.80
N LEU A 345 0.60 0.20 -18.54
CA LEU A 345 1.14 -0.77 -17.58
C LEU A 345 0.14 -1.89 -17.29
N ARG A 346 -1.15 -1.57 -17.16
CA ARG A 346 -2.22 -2.56 -16.94
C ARG A 346 -2.43 -3.47 -18.15
N ILE A 347 -2.36 -2.95 -19.37
CA ILE A 347 -2.46 -3.77 -20.60
C ILE A 347 -1.31 -4.79 -20.66
N GLN A 348 -0.13 -4.40 -20.20
CA GLN A 348 1.04 -5.29 -20.09
C GLN A 348 1.02 -6.17 -18.82
N ALA A 349 -0.08 -6.17 -18.07
CA ALA A 349 -0.26 -6.91 -16.80
C ALA A 349 0.79 -6.58 -15.71
N LEU A 350 1.43 -5.40 -15.77
CA LEU A 350 2.41 -4.96 -14.80
C LEU A 350 1.73 -4.47 -13.52
N ARG A 351 2.10 -5.06 -12.37
CA ARG A 351 1.50 -4.78 -11.05
C ARG A 351 2.30 -3.74 -10.29
N CYS A 352 2.15 -2.48 -10.70
CA CYS A 352 2.83 -1.34 -10.09
C CYS A 352 1.95 -0.10 -10.07
N ASN A 353 2.28 0.84 -9.19
CA ASN A 353 1.71 2.17 -9.12
C ASN A 353 2.73 3.18 -9.65
N VAL A 354 2.23 4.20 -10.34
CA VAL A 354 3.05 5.31 -10.83
C VAL A 354 2.62 6.60 -10.15
N ILE A 355 3.60 7.28 -9.55
CA ILE A 355 3.43 8.51 -8.79
C ILE A 355 4.29 9.59 -9.43
N TYR A 356 3.66 10.71 -9.76
CA TYR A 356 4.33 11.87 -10.32
C TYR A 356 4.67 12.83 -9.18
N CYS A 357 5.94 13.20 -9.09
CA CYS A 357 6.50 14.03 -8.02
C CYS A 357 7.11 15.31 -8.63
N GLN A 358 7.28 16.36 -7.81
CA GLN A 358 7.93 17.63 -8.19
C GLN A 358 7.40 18.22 -9.51
N ASN A 359 6.13 18.61 -9.56
CA ASN A 359 5.52 19.18 -10.77
C ASN A 359 5.74 18.35 -12.04
N THR A 360 5.64 17.02 -11.93
CA THR A 360 5.89 16.03 -13.01
C THR A 360 7.33 15.92 -13.50
N ALA A 361 8.28 16.57 -12.82
CA ALA A 361 9.71 16.45 -13.13
C ALA A 361 10.29 15.08 -12.73
N ARG A 362 9.66 14.39 -11.78
CA ARG A 362 10.06 13.04 -11.35
C ARG A 362 8.88 12.09 -11.40
N ILE A 363 9.14 10.85 -11.79
CA ILE A 363 8.16 9.76 -11.80
C ILE A 363 8.74 8.61 -10.98
N ASN A 364 8.03 8.22 -9.92
CA ASN A 364 8.36 7.07 -9.09
C ASN A 364 7.40 5.92 -9.44
N VAL A 365 7.96 4.76 -9.76
CA VAL A 365 7.20 3.52 -9.98
C VAL A 365 7.42 2.59 -8.81
N ILE A 366 6.35 2.29 -8.09
CA ILE A 366 6.38 1.58 -6.81
C ILE A 366 5.47 0.33 -6.84
N PRO A 367 5.64 -0.62 -5.91
CA PRO A 367 4.75 -1.78 -5.80
C PRO A 367 3.28 -1.40 -5.67
N VAL A 368 2.39 -2.29 -6.13
CA VAL A 368 0.93 -2.05 -6.06
C VAL A 368 0.43 -1.88 -4.63
N LEU A 369 1.09 -2.52 -3.66
CA LEU A 369 0.79 -2.42 -2.23
C LEU A 369 1.62 -1.34 -1.51
N ALA A 370 2.39 -0.52 -2.24
CA ALA A 370 3.12 0.60 -1.67
C ALA A 370 2.37 1.92 -1.94
N SER A 371 2.30 2.76 -0.92
CA SER A 371 1.92 4.18 -0.97
C SER A 371 2.22 4.81 0.38
N ARG A 372 2.23 6.14 0.49
CA ARG A 372 2.42 6.81 1.79
C ARG A 372 1.32 6.44 2.78
N SER A 373 0.06 6.39 2.31
CA SER A 373 -1.07 5.96 3.15
C SER A 373 -0.96 4.49 3.62
N GLN A 374 -0.42 3.60 2.78
CA GLN A 374 -0.27 2.19 3.12
C GLN A 374 0.89 1.96 4.10
N ALA A 375 1.96 2.75 3.99
CA ALA A 375 3.04 2.78 4.98
C ALA A 375 2.51 3.19 6.37
N LEU A 376 1.61 4.18 6.46
CA LEU A 376 0.95 4.55 7.72
C LEU A 376 0.11 3.41 8.30
N ARG A 377 -0.64 2.68 7.47
CA ARG A 377 -1.38 1.49 7.91
C ARG A 377 -0.44 0.37 8.38
N TYR A 378 0.69 0.17 7.71
CA TYR A 378 1.71 -0.76 8.17
C TYR A 378 2.24 -0.35 9.55
N LEU A 379 2.50 0.93 9.79
CA LEU A 379 2.93 1.44 11.08
C LEU A 379 1.87 1.25 12.19
N TYR A 380 0.57 1.37 11.88
CA TYR A 380 -0.49 0.97 12.80
C TYR A 380 -0.35 -0.50 13.23
N VAL A 381 -0.12 -1.42 12.28
CA VAL A 381 0.05 -2.85 12.58
C VAL A 381 1.37 -3.14 13.30
N ARG A 382 2.44 -2.44 12.92
CA ARG A 382 3.80 -2.63 13.44
C ARG A 382 3.96 -2.08 14.86
N TRP A 383 3.41 -0.90 15.12
CA TRP A 383 3.54 -0.18 16.38
C TRP A 383 2.33 -0.32 17.32
N GLY A 384 1.18 -0.79 16.80
CA GLY A 384 -0.06 -0.89 17.57
C GLY A 384 -0.66 0.46 17.94
N VAL A 385 -0.27 1.54 17.24
CA VAL A 385 -0.78 2.90 17.48
C VAL A 385 -2.00 3.12 16.61
N ASP A 386 -3.15 3.36 17.24
CA ASP A 386 -4.42 3.62 16.54
C ASP A 386 -4.31 4.81 15.56
N LEU A 387 -4.88 4.64 14.36
CA LEU A 387 -4.89 5.66 13.31
C LEU A 387 -5.57 6.95 13.79
N SER A 388 -6.55 6.85 14.70
CA SER A 388 -7.21 8.03 15.31
C SER A 388 -6.27 8.95 16.10
N ARG A 389 -5.08 8.45 16.47
CA ARG A 389 -4.02 9.17 17.18
C ARG A 389 -2.92 9.68 16.25
N MET A 390 -3.03 9.42 14.95
CA MET A 390 -2.15 9.97 13.93
C MET A 390 -2.70 11.30 13.41
N ILE A 391 -1.82 12.28 13.27
CA ILE A 391 -2.09 13.60 12.71
C ILE A 391 -1.23 13.74 11.47
N VAL A 392 -1.83 13.96 10.31
CA VAL A 392 -1.11 14.09 9.04
C VAL A 392 -1.14 15.56 8.59
N PHE A 393 0.03 16.17 8.49
CA PHE A 393 0.22 17.49 7.92
C PHE A 393 0.46 17.35 6.43
N VAL A 394 -0.37 18.00 5.63
CA VAL A 394 -0.26 17.99 4.16
C VAL A 394 -0.32 19.40 3.61
N GLY A 395 0.26 19.64 2.44
CA GLY A 395 0.10 20.91 1.72
C GLY A 395 -1.29 21.04 1.12
N GLU A 396 -1.59 22.18 0.48
CA GLU A 396 -2.89 22.39 -0.19
C GLU A 396 -3.03 21.52 -1.45
N CYS A 397 -1.93 21.39 -2.18
CA CYS A 397 -1.78 20.49 -3.32
C CYS A 397 -0.65 19.50 -3.04
N GLY A 398 -0.68 18.33 -3.68
CA GLY A 398 0.32 17.29 -3.54
C GLY A 398 0.34 16.34 -4.72
N ASP A 399 1.08 15.25 -4.57
CA ASP A 399 1.20 14.20 -5.59
C ASP A 399 -0.12 13.41 -5.82
N THR A 400 -0.05 12.31 -6.57
CA THR A 400 -1.23 11.49 -6.86
C THR A 400 -1.75 10.64 -5.69
N ASP A 401 -0.99 10.46 -4.61
CA ASP A 401 -1.44 9.72 -3.42
C ASP A 401 -1.89 10.65 -2.27
N TYR A 402 -1.80 11.97 -2.46
CA TYR A 402 -2.34 13.04 -1.62
C TYR A 402 -3.79 12.78 -1.13
N GLU A 403 -4.68 12.32 -2.00
CA GLU A 403 -6.07 11.99 -1.64
C GLU A 403 -6.16 10.89 -0.58
N GLY A 404 -5.25 9.91 -0.66
CA GLY A 404 -5.17 8.81 0.29
C GLY A 404 -4.63 9.22 1.67
N LEU A 405 -4.01 10.40 1.77
CA LEU A 405 -3.52 10.98 3.03
C LEU A 405 -4.55 11.91 3.68
N LEU A 406 -5.60 12.29 2.98
CA LEU A 406 -6.63 13.21 3.51
C LEU A 406 -7.79 12.45 4.16
N GLY A 407 -8.24 11.37 3.51
CA GLY A 407 -9.34 10.55 4.00
C GLY A 407 -8.89 9.48 4.98
N GLY A 408 -9.64 9.28 6.07
CA GLY A 408 -9.38 8.18 7.00
C GLY A 408 -9.85 8.44 8.44
N LEU A 409 -9.38 7.57 9.33
CA LEU A 409 -9.57 7.70 10.78
C LEU A 409 -8.56 8.67 11.41
N HIS A 410 -7.41 8.88 10.77
CA HIS A 410 -6.44 9.87 11.19
C HIS A 410 -6.98 11.28 10.99
N LYS A 411 -6.39 12.23 11.70
CA LYS A 411 -6.72 13.65 11.60
C LYS A 411 -5.76 14.30 10.62
N SER A 412 -6.25 15.23 9.80
CA SER A 412 -5.45 15.89 8.78
C SER A 412 -5.46 17.40 8.96
N VAL A 413 -4.27 18.00 8.90
CA VAL A 413 -4.09 19.46 8.92
C VAL A 413 -3.55 19.87 7.55
N ILE A 414 -4.34 20.66 6.83
CA ILE A 414 -3.99 21.16 5.49
C ILE A 414 -3.36 22.54 5.64
N LEU A 415 -2.09 22.65 5.29
CA LEU A 415 -1.32 23.89 5.28
C LEU A 415 -1.62 24.67 4.00
N LYS A 416 -2.47 25.70 4.10
CA LYS A 416 -2.82 26.57 2.96
C LYS A 416 -1.62 27.38 2.50
N GLY A 417 -1.56 27.69 1.20
CA GLY A 417 -0.46 28.47 0.62
C GLY A 417 0.81 27.68 0.34
N VAL A 418 0.93 26.46 0.89
CA VAL A 418 2.07 25.56 0.65
C VAL A 418 1.80 24.71 -0.60
N CYS A 419 2.74 24.75 -1.56
CA CYS A 419 2.67 24.05 -2.86
C CYS A 419 1.66 24.62 -3.87
N THR A 420 1.50 25.95 -3.92
CA THR A 420 0.56 26.65 -4.81
C THR A 420 1.00 26.70 -6.28
N SER A 421 2.30 26.53 -6.57
CA SER A 421 2.94 26.73 -7.88
C SER A 421 2.39 25.84 -9.02
N ALA A 422 1.66 24.76 -8.71
CA ALA A 422 1.26 23.75 -9.70
C ALA A 422 -0.17 23.23 -9.58
N SER A 423 -1.06 23.98 -8.92
CA SER A 423 -2.49 23.67 -8.83
C SER A 423 -3.14 23.38 -10.18
N SER A 424 -2.64 23.95 -11.29
CA SER A 424 -3.21 23.73 -12.63
C SER A 424 -2.86 22.40 -13.28
N ASN A 425 -1.65 21.86 -13.09
CA ASN A 425 -1.15 20.74 -13.90
C ASN A 425 -1.42 19.36 -13.27
N PHE A 426 -1.31 19.25 -11.95
CA PHE A 426 -1.62 17.99 -11.26
C PHE A 426 -3.12 17.70 -11.23
N HIS A 427 -3.94 18.73 -11.00
CA HIS A 427 -5.39 18.62 -11.02
C HIS A 427 -5.92 18.26 -12.42
N ALA A 428 -5.26 18.73 -13.49
CA ALA A 428 -5.61 18.38 -14.87
C ALA A 428 -5.38 16.89 -15.21
N SER A 429 -4.57 16.18 -14.42
CA SER A 429 -4.30 14.75 -14.64
C SER A 429 -5.30 13.81 -13.95
N ARG A 430 -6.18 14.34 -13.08
CA ARG A 430 -7.24 13.56 -12.43
C ARG A 430 -8.35 13.27 -13.44
N SER A 431 -8.85 12.04 -13.42
CA SER A 431 -10.01 11.64 -14.23
C SER A 431 -11.35 12.00 -13.58
N TYR A 432 -11.32 12.61 -12.40
CA TYR A 432 -12.49 12.96 -11.59
C TYR A 432 -12.25 14.28 -10.84
N PRO A 433 -13.31 15.03 -10.51
CA PRO A 433 -13.25 16.16 -9.60
C PRO A 433 -12.73 15.75 -8.21
N LEU A 434 -11.89 16.59 -7.60
CA LEU A 434 -11.33 16.32 -6.26
C LEU A 434 -12.42 16.22 -5.18
N LEU A 435 -13.51 16.98 -5.34
CA LEU A 435 -14.68 16.98 -4.45
C LEU A 435 -15.37 15.61 -4.34
N ASP A 436 -15.21 14.73 -5.34
CA ASP A 436 -15.84 13.41 -5.34
C ASP A 436 -15.11 12.41 -4.43
N VAL A 437 -13.84 12.70 -4.10
CA VAL A 437 -12.95 11.79 -3.35
C VAL A 437 -12.50 12.40 -2.02
N MET A 438 -12.37 13.72 -1.94
CA MET A 438 -12.03 14.41 -0.71
C MET A 438 -13.26 14.72 0.13
N PRO A 439 -13.28 14.31 1.41
CA PRO A 439 -14.37 14.67 2.31
C PRO A 439 -14.18 16.12 2.75
N VAL A 440 -14.81 17.06 2.04
CA VAL A 440 -14.71 18.50 2.32
C VAL A 440 -15.25 18.85 3.72
N ASP A 441 -16.30 18.14 4.17
CA ASP A 441 -16.97 18.37 5.45
C ASP A 441 -16.64 17.29 6.49
N SER A 442 -15.36 16.92 6.63
CA SER A 442 -14.93 15.97 7.65
C SER A 442 -14.54 16.66 8.96
N PRO A 443 -15.02 16.19 10.13
CA PRO A 443 -14.56 16.72 11.42
C PRO A 443 -13.08 16.42 11.70
N ASN A 444 -12.48 15.50 10.93
CA ASN A 444 -11.08 15.12 11.07
C ASN A 444 -10.15 16.00 10.23
N ILE A 445 -10.66 16.93 9.41
CA ILE A 445 -9.85 17.78 8.54
C ILE A 445 -9.95 19.24 9.00
N VAL A 446 -8.81 19.89 9.18
CA VAL A 446 -8.73 21.32 9.52
C VAL A 446 -7.76 22.02 8.57
N HIS A 447 -8.15 23.20 8.11
CA HIS A 447 -7.31 24.06 7.28
C HIS A 447 -6.68 25.17 8.11
N THR A 448 -5.40 25.46 7.87
CA THR A 448 -4.73 26.66 8.39
C THR A 448 -5.02 27.88 7.51
N PRO A 449 -4.79 29.11 8.00
CA PRO A 449 -4.68 30.29 7.11
C PRO A 449 -3.48 30.16 6.15
N GLU A 450 -3.43 31.00 5.11
CA GLU A 450 -2.35 31.01 4.10
C GLU A 450 -0.99 31.39 4.71
N ASP A 451 -0.97 32.42 5.56
CA ASP A 451 0.21 32.83 6.33
C ASP A 451 0.20 32.19 7.72
N TRP A 452 0.33 30.86 7.77
CA TRP A 452 0.24 30.11 9.01
C TRP A 452 1.50 30.27 9.88
N SER A 453 1.28 30.54 11.17
CA SER A 453 2.30 30.60 12.21
C SER A 453 2.27 29.36 13.12
N SER A 454 3.25 29.24 14.03
CA SER A 454 3.25 28.20 15.06
C SER A 454 1.98 28.24 15.93
N SER A 455 1.40 29.44 16.12
CA SER A 455 0.13 29.62 16.85
C SER A 455 -1.09 29.10 16.08
N ASP A 456 -1.11 29.24 14.75
CA ASP A 456 -2.22 28.77 13.91
C ASP A 456 -2.26 27.24 13.82
N ILE A 457 -1.07 26.61 13.76
CA ILE A 457 -0.96 25.15 13.83
C ILE A 457 -1.48 24.67 15.19
N ARG A 458 -1.10 25.32 16.30
CA ARG A 458 -1.61 24.98 17.63
C ARG A 458 -3.14 25.12 17.71
N ASN A 459 -3.70 26.21 17.20
CA ASN A 459 -5.15 26.41 17.12
C ASN A 459 -5.85 25.32 16.28
N ALA A 460 -5.22 24.86 15.19
CA ALA A 460 -5.76 23.76 14.38
C ALA A 460 -5.75 22.43 15.15
N LEU A 461 -4.70 22.15 15.93
CA LEU A 461 -4.59 20.98 16.79
C LEU A 461 -5.60 21.01 17.96
N ASP A 462 -5.89 22.20 18.49
CA ASP A 462 -6.91 22.42 19.53
C ASP A 462 -8.31 22.10 18.98
N LYS A 463 -8.63 22.56 17.77
CA LYS A 463 -9.91 22.25 17.09
C LYS A 463 -10.09 20.75 16.87
N LEU A 464 -8.99 20.04 16.61
CA LEU A 464 -8.94 18.59 16.50
C LEU A 464 -9.03 17.87 17.86
N GLY A 465 -9.08 18.60 18.98
CA GLY A 465 -9.25 18.07 20.33
C GLY A 465 -8.03 17.31 20.87
N LEU A 466 -6.83 17.63 20.36
CA LEU A 466 -5.58 16.92 20.71
C LEU A 466 -4.84 17.56 21.87
N LEU A 467 -4.87 18.89 21.93
CA LEU A 467 -4.24 19.70 22.96
C LEU A 467 -5.36 20.28 23.83
N LYS A 468 -5.83 19.50 24.81
CA LYS A 468 -6.60 20.11 25.90
C LYS A 468 -5.59 20.79 26.82
N GLY A 469 -5.69 22.12 26.93
CA GLY A 469 -4.86 22.98 27.77
C GLY A 469 -4.81 22.59 29.24
#